data_AF-A0A0K6GU80-F1
#
_entry.id   AF-A0A0K6GU80-F1
#
_cell.length_a   1.000
_cell.length_b   1.000
_cell.length_c   1.000
_cell.angle_alpha   90.00
_cell.angle_beta   90.00
_cell.angle_gamma   90.00
#
_symmetry.space_group_name_H-M   'P 1'
#
loop_
_entity.id
_entity.type
_entity.pdbx_description
1 polymer ?
#
loop_
_entity_poly.entity_id
_entity_poly.type
_entity_poly.pdbx_seq_one_letter_code
_entity_poly.pdbx_strand_id
1 'polypeptide(L)'
;MATPNLYHLMNLQTRMERLRGLDSDVLKAAGFDDMLDELQAVAANLATLRDVVSDVAGIDEAIALLLGLLQAAEDKPLHSASLMHLLQPLHGSLHQQTERLGGLI
;
A
#
# COMPACT_ATOMS: atom_id res chain seq x y z
N MET A 1 21.57 7.16 -7.47
CA MET A 1 21.28 5.75 -7.80
C MET A 1 19.79 5.66 -8.07
N ALA A 2 19.37 5.19 -9.24
CA ALA A 2 17.95 5.11 -9.57
C ALA A 2 17.31 4.01 -8.73
N THR A 3 16.39 4.37 -7.83
CA THR A 3 15.59 3.40 -7.08
C THR A 3 14.75 2.62 -8.09
N PRO A 4 14.92 1.30 -8.23
CA PRO A 4 14.11 0.53 -9.15
C PRO A 4 12.63 0.67 -8.73
N ASN A 5 11.82 1.24 -9.63
CA ASN A 5 10.37 1.33 -9.45
C ASN A 5 9.79 -0.10 -9.33
N LEU A 6 8.78 -0.30 -8.50
CA LEU A 6 8.01 -1.55 -8.36
C LEU A 6 7.73 -2.23 -9.70
N TYR A 7 7.38 -1.44 -10.72
CA TYR A 7 7.12 -1.94 -12.07
C TYR A 7 8.34 -2.62 -12.71
N HIS A 8 9.54 -2.08 -12.50
CA HIS A 8 10.78 -2.70 -12.96
C HIS A 8 11.06 -4.01 -12.21
N LEU A 9 10.78 -4.05 -10.91
CA LEU A 9 10.99 -5.22 -10.06
C LEU A 9 10.03 -6.37 -10.45
N MET A 10 8.75 -6.07 -10.70
CA MET A 10 7.77 -7.03 -11.23
C MET A 10 8.14 -7.56 -12.61
N ASN A 11 8.64 -6.69 -13.51
CA ASN A 11 9.12 -7.11 -14.83
C ASN A 11 10.36 -8.00 -14.73
N LEU A 12 11.27 -7.70 -13.79
CA LEU A 12 12.45 -8.52 -13.55
C LEU A 12 12.03 -9.90 -13.02
N GLN A 13 11.17 -9.95 -12.02
CA GLN A 13 10.60 -11.18 -11.48
C GLN A 13 9.95 -12.02 -12.59
N THR A 14 9.07 -11.43 -13.41
CA THR A 14 8.40 -12.13 -14.53
C THR A 14 9.40 -12.71 -15.54
N ARG A 15 10.54 -12.05 -15.76
CA ARG A 15 11.60 -12.56 -16.63
C ARG A 15 12.38 -13.70 -15.99
N MET A 16 12.68 -13.61 -14.69
CA MET A 16 13.40 -14.65 -13.97
C MET A 16 12.54 -15.88 -13.70
N GLU A 17 11.22 -15.72 -13.58
CA GLU A 17 10.23 -16.79 -13.48
C GLU A 17 10.31 -17.78 -14.65
N ARG A 18 10.71 -17.32 -15.83
CA ARG A 18 10.91 -18.18 -17.01
C ARG A 18 12.06 -19.16 -16.86
N LEU A 19 12.93 -18.94 -15.87
CA LEU A 19 14.07 -19.80 -15.57
C LEU A 19 13.74 -20.80 -14.45
N ARG A 20 12.56 -20.70 -13.84
CA ARG A 20 12.09 -21.60 -12.78
C ARG A 20 12.02 -23.03 -13.29
N GLY A 21 12.52 -23.98 -12.49
CA GLY A 21 12.48 -25.40 -12.83
C GLY A 21 13.34 -25.80 -14.04
N LEU A 22 14.21 -24.92 -14.55
CA LEU A 22 15.26 -25.34 -15.48
C LEU A 22 16.14 -26.39 -14.82
N ASP A 23 16.42 -27.48 -15.54
CA ASP A 23 17.26 -28.57 -15.07
C ASP A 23 18.74 -28.17 -15.12
N SER A 24 19.11 -27.26 -14.23
CA SER A 24 20.46 -26.75 -14.04
C SER A 24 20.88 -27.00 -12.61
N ASP A 25 21.87 -27.89 -12.43
CA ASP A 25 22.44 -28.20 -11.13
C ASP A 25 22.99 -26.95 -10.42
N VAL A 26 23.47 -25.97 -11.20
CA VAL A 26 23.96 -24.69 -10.68
C VAL A 26 22.83 -23.83 -10.10
N LEU A 27 21.69 -23.74 -10.80
CA LEU A 27 20.53 -22.96 -10.31
C LEU A 27 19.88 -23.61 -9.10
N LYS A 28 19.78 -24.94 -9.10
CA LYS A 28 19.26 -25.71 -7.96
C LYS A 28 20.18 -25.59 -6.74
N ALA A 29 21.49 -25.75 -6.92
CA ALA A 29 22.46 -25.60 -5.82
C ALA A 29 22.53 -24.16 -5.28
N ALA A 30 22.20 -23.16 -6.11
CA ALA A 30 22.12 -21.77 -5.71
C ALA A 30 20.79 -21.41 -5.01
N GLY A 31 19.81 -22.32 -4.89
CA GLY A 31 18.51 -22.01 -4.31
C GLY A 31 17.70 -21.01 -5.14
N PHE A 32 17.83 -21.06 -6.46
CA PHE A 32 17.22 -20.07 -7.36
C PHE A 32 15.70 -19.98 -7.22
N ASP A 33 15.03 -21.12 -7.07
CA ASP A 33 13.57 -21.16 -6.95
C ASP A 33 13.10 -20.54 -5.61
N ASP A 34 13.84 -20.78 -4.52
CA ASP A 34 13.57 -20.16 -3.21
C ASP A 34 13.77 -18.63 -3.26
N MET A 35 14.85 -18.17 -3.91
CA MET A 35 15.08 -16.73 -4.13
C MET A 35 13.97 -16.09 -4.99
N LEU A 36 13.40 -16.82 -5.94
CA LEU A 36 12.26 -16.34 -6.72
C LEU A 36 11.01 -16.20 -5.85
N ASP A 37 10.75 -17.15 -4.95
CA ASP A 37 9.62 -17.08 -4.02
C ASP A 37 9.76 -15.90 -3.04
N GLU A 38 10.97 -15.69 -2.49
CA GLU A 38 11.27 -14.53 -1.66
C GLU A 38 11.08 -13.21 -2.43
N LEU A 39 11.57 -13.13 -3.67
CA LEU A 39 11.42 -11.94 -4.51
C LEU A 39 9.94 -11.65 -4.81
N GLN A 40 9.14 -12.70 -5.04
CA GLN A 40 7.70 -12.58 -5.26
C GLN A 40 6.99 -12.07 -4.01
N ALA A 41 7.33 -12.57 -2.83
CA ALA A 41 6.78 -12.09 -1.56
C ALA A 41 7.14 -10.61 -1.32
N VAL A 42 8.39 -10.22 -1.56
CA VAL A 42 8.84 -8.82 -1.44
C VAL A 42 8.09 -7.91 -2.42
N ALA A 43 7.93 -8.33 -3.68
CA ALA A 43 7.19 -7.56 -4.68
C ALA A 43 5.71 -7.39 -4.29
N ALA A 44 5.07 -8.42 -3.76
CA ALA A 44 3.70 -8.36 -3.25
C ALA A 44 3.58 -7.39 -2.07
N ASN A 45 4.46 -7.49 -1.08
CA ASN A 45 4.47 -6.60 0.08
C ASN A 45 4.67 -5.13 -0.32
N LEU A 46 5.58 -4.86 -1.26
CA LEU A 46 5.80 -3.51 -1.78
C LEU A 46 4.60 -2.97 -2.56
N ALA A 47 3.87 -3.82 -3.28
CA ALA A 47 2.63 -3.43 -3.94
C ALA A 47 1.56 -3.04 -2.92
N THR A 48 1.37 -3.85 -1.87
CA THR A 48 0.45 -3.53 -0.77
C THR A 48 0.85 -2.23 -0.07
N LEU A 49 2.14 -2.02 0.20
CA LEU A 49 2.63 -0.77 0.81
C LEU A 49 2.33 0.45 -0.06
N ARG A 50 2.51 0.35 -1.39
CA ARG A 50 2.15 1.43 -2.32
C ARG A 50 0.65 1.76 -2.25
N ASP A 51 -0.19 0.74 -2.21
CA ASP A 51 -1.64 0.93 -2.14
C ASP A 51 -2.03 1.59 -0.81
N VAL A 52 -1.43 1.17 0.31
CA VAL A 52 -1.57 1.84 1.62
C VAL A 52 -1.14 3.31 1.55
N VAL A 53 0.00 3.62 0.94
CA VAL A 53 0.47 5.02 0.81
C VAL A 53 -0.55 5.87 0.03
N SER A 54 -1.13 5.33 -1.04
CA SER A 54 -2.19 6.01 -1.80
C SER A 54 -3.43 6.24 -0.95
N ASP A 55 -3.85 5.24 -0.17
CA ASP A 55 -5.03 5.35 0.70
C ASP A 55 -4.81 6.36 1.83
N VAL A 56 -3.61 6.39 2.43
CA VAL A 56 -3.22 7.39 3.44
C VAL A 56 -3.22 8.80 2.86
N ALA A 57 -2.75 8.99 1.62
CA ALA A 57 -2.82 10.30 0.94
C ALA A 57 -4.28 10.76 0.74
N GLY A 58 -5.19 9.85 0.37
CA GLY A 58 -6.61 10.16 0.26
C GLY A 58 -7.26 10.52 1.60
N ILE A 59 -6.80 9.91 2.70
CA ILE A 59 -7.23 10.27 4.06
C ILE A 59 -6.74 11.67 4.45
N ASP A 60 -5.49 12.02 4.14
CA ASP A 60 -4.93 13.35 4.40
C ASP A 60 -5.75 14.45 3.69
N GLU A 61 -6.10 14.24 2.42
CA GLU A 61 -6.99 15.14 1.67
C GLU A 61 -8.37 15.29 2.33
N ALA A 62 -8.97 14.18 2.76
CA ALA A 62 -10.27 14.19 3.42
C ALA A 62 -10.24 14.88 4.80
N ILE A 63 -9.14 14.76 5.55
CA ILE A 63 -8.90 15.50 6.80
C ILE A 63 -8.75 16.99 6.51
N ALA A 64 -7.99 17.37 5.47
CA ALA A 64 -7.84 18.76 5.07
C ALA A 64 -9.19 19.42 4.72
N LEU A 65 -10.08 18.70 4.03
CA LEU A 65 -11.45 19.15 3.75
C LEU A 65 -12.27 19.36 5.03
N LEU A 66 -12.16 18.43 5.99
CA LEU A 66 -12.84 18.56 7.29
C LEU A 66 -12.36 19.77 8.09
N LEU A 67 -11.06 20.02 8.10
CA LEU A 67 -10.49 21.20 8.76
C LEU A 67 -10.99 22.50 8.11
N GLY A 68 -11.07 22.54 6.77
CA GLY A 68 -11.66 23.67 6.05
C GLY A 68 -13.14 23.88 6.38
N LEU A 69 -13.92 22.80 6.47
CA LEU A 69 -15.33 22.88 6.89
C LEU A 69 -15.49 23.36 8.33
N LEU A 70 -14.63 22.89 9.24
CA LEU A 70 -14.62 23.32 10.64
C LEU A 70 -14.25 24.81 10.79
N GLN A 71 -13.30 25.30 9.99
CA GLN A 71 -12.99 26.74 9.93
C GLN A 71 -14.19 27.54 9.41
N ALA A 72 -14.85 27.08 8.34
CA ALA A 72 -16.06 27.74 7.82
C ALA A 72 -17.25 27.66 8.80
N ALA A 73 -17.23 26.72 9.74
CA ALA A 73 -18.28 26.55 10.74
C ALA A 73 -18.27 27.65 11.82
N GLU A 74 -17.16 28.37 11.95
CA GLU A 74 -17.05 29.55 12.81
C GLU A 74 -18.05 30.63 12.40
N ASP A 75 -18.30 30.77 11.09
CA ASP A 75 -19.30 31.70 10.53
C ASP A 75 -20.72 31.09 10.48
N LYS A 76 -20.84 29.77 10.44
CA LYS A 76 -22.13 29.07 10.29
C LYS A 76 -22.14 27.72 11.02
N PRO A 77 -22.94 27.55 12.08
CA PRO A 77 -22.85 26.36 12.92
C PRO A 77 -23.11 25.06 12.14
N LEU A 78 -22.10 24.18 12.11
CA LEU A 78 -22.24 22.82 11.61
C LEU A 78 -23.03 21.97 12.61
N HIS A 79 -24.01 21.23 12.12
CA HIS A 79 -24.73 20.26 12.94
C HIS A 79 -23.82 19.07 13.28
N SER A 80 -23.87 18.62 14.54
CA SER A 80 -23.10 17.47 15.04
C SER A 80 -23.33 16.20 14.23
N ALA A 81 -24.54 15.98 13.72
CA ALA A 81 -24.88 14.87 12.83
C ALA A 81 -24.08 14.91 11.51
N SER A 82 -23.89 16.09 10.92
CA SER A 82 -23.12 16.28 9.68
C SER A 82 -21.63 15.98 9.90
N LEU A 83 -21.08 16.40 11.05
CA LEU A 83 -19.71 16.06 11.46
C LEU A 83 -19.54 14.56 11.66
N MET A 84 -20.50 13.91 12.32
CA MET A 84 -20.53 12.46 12.51
C MET A 84 -20.50 11.70 11.17
N HIS A 85 -21.34 12.09 10.22
CA HIS A 85 -21.39 11.47 8.89
C HIS A 85 -20.09 11.63 8.08
N LEU A 86 -19.32 12.69 8.32
CA LEU A 86 -18.02 12.91 7.68
C LEU A 86 -16.89 12.15 8.38
N LEU A 87 -16.89 12.13 9.72
CA LEU A 87 -15.83 11.51 10.52
C LEU A 87 -15.91 9.99 10.54
N GLN A 88 -17.12 9.41 10.49
CA GLN A 88 -17.31 7.96 10.57
C GLN A 88 -16.64 7.18 9.42
N PRO A 89 -16.82 7.52 8.12
CA PRO A 89 -16.14 6.83 7.03
C PRO A 89 -14.62 7.03 7.07
N LEU A 90 -14.15 8.21 7.50
CA LEU A 90 -12.72 8.50 7.68
C LEU A 90 -12.07 7.62 8.74
N HIS A 91 -12.72 7.51 9.90
CA HIS A 91 -12.28 6.62 10.97
C HIS A 91 -12.27 5.16 10.51
N GLY A 92 -13.32 4.72 9.80
CA GLY A 92 -13.39 3.37 9.23
C GLY A 92 -12.25 3.08 8.25
N SER A 93 -11.96 4.02 7.35
CA SER A 93 -10.86 3.90 6.37
C SER A 93 -9.50 3.82 7.08
N LEU A 94 -9.23 4.74 8.02
CA LEU A 94 -8.00 4.73 8.83
C LEU A 94 -7.80 3.43 9.59
N HIS A 95 -8.87 2.91 10.21
CA HIS A 95 -8.82 1.66 10.94
C HIS A 95 -8.47 0.48 10.02
N GLN A 96 -9.14 0.38 8.88
CA GLN A 96 -8.88 -0.66 7.88
C GLN A 96 -7.45 -0.60 7.33
N GLN A 97 -6.91 0.60 7.10
CA GLN A 97 -5.52 0.76 6.66
C GLN A 97 -4.52 0.38 7.75
N THR A 98 -4.83 0.70 9.01
CA THR A 98 -3.99 0.31 10.15
C THR A 98 -3.92 -1.21 10.30
N GLU A 99 -5.05 -1.91 10.14
CA GLU A 99 -5.07 -3.39 10.14
C GLU A 99 -4.29 -3.98 8.96
N ARG A 100 -4.44 -3.41 7.76
CA ARG A 100 -3.68 -3.84 6.57
C ARG A 100 -2.17 -3.68 6.77
N LEU A 101 -1.72 -2.56 7.33
CA LEU A 101 -0.32 -2.34 7.69
C LEU A 101 0.16 -3.32 8.76
N GLY A 102 -0.65 -3.57 9.79
CA GLY A 102 -0.32 -4.52 10.85
C GLY A 102 -0.16 -5.96 10.36
N GLY A 103 -0.81 -6.35 9.26
CA GLY A 103 -0.64 -7.66 8.62
C GLY A 103 0.60 -7.81 7.74
N LEU A 104 1.33 -6.72 7.48
CA LEU A 104 2.58 -6.73 6.68
C LEU A 104 3.85 -6.81 7.54
N ILE A 105 3.73 -6.65 8.87
CA ILE A 105 4.82 -6.61 9.86
C ILE A 105 4.78 -7.91 10.69
#